data_AF-A0A1C4SKA1-F1
#
_entry.id   AF-A0A1C4SKA1-F1
#
_cell.length_a   1.000
_cell.length_b   1.000
_cell.length_c   1.000
_cell.angle_alpha   90.00
_cell.angle_beta   90.00
_cell.angle_gamma   90.00
#
_symmetry.space_group_name_H-M   'P 1'
#
loop_
_entity.id
_entity.type
_entity.pdbx_description
1 polymer ?
#
loop_
_entity_poly.entity_id
_entity_poly.type
_entity_poly.pdbx_seq_one_letter_code
_entity_poly.pdbx_strand_id
1 'polypeptide(L)'
;MTAGLPPTDWEKARAAARAVPALPPVARDLGDALGHALAEPLTALTDLPPFDTSAMDGWAVAGPGPWRLDGSGVLAGGQPEPLR
;
A
#
# COMPACT_ATOMS: atom_id res chain seq x y z
N MET A 1 -27.39 -44.71 13.20
CA MET A 1 -28.17 -43.50 13.54
C MET A 1 -27.24 -42.56 14.28
N THR A 2 -26.67 -41.56 13.62
CA THR A 2 -25.90 -40.50 14.27
C THR A 2 -26.90 -39.51 14.86
N ALA A 3 -26.99 -39.45 16.19
CA ALA A 3 -27.80 -38.43 16.86
C ALA A 3 -27.21 -37.04 16.51
N GLY A 4 -28.06 -36.14 16.01
CA GLY A 4 -27.66 -34.76 15.70
C GLY A 4 -27.33 -33.99 16.98
N LEU A 5 -26.37 -33.07 16.89
CA LEU A 5 -26.03 -32.16 17.98
C LEU A 5 -27.28 -31.36 18.40
N PRO A 6 -27.52 -31.16 19.71
CA PRO A 6 -28.63 -30.35 20.17
C PRO A 6 -28.51 -28.90 19.64
N PRO A 7 -29.62 -28.23 19.33
CA PRO A 7 -29.60 -26.86 18.84
C PRO A 7 -28.95 -25.91 19.86
N THR A 8 -28.07 -25.03 19.38
CA THR A 8 -27.38 -24.01 20.18
C THR A 8 -27.87 -22.62 19.77
N ASP A 9 -27.77 -21.63 20.66
CA ASP A 9 -28.12 -20.26 20.32
C ASP A 9 -27.14 -19.65 19.29
N TRP A 10 -27.61 -18.64 18.57
CA TRP A 10 -26.85 -18.03 17.47
C TRP A 10 -25.49 -17.47 17.91
N GLU A 11 -25.41 -16.86 19.09
CA GLU A 11 -24.17 -16.27 19.58
C GLU A 11 -23.13 -17.34 19.88
N LYS A 12 -23.54 -18.44 20.52
CA LYS A 12 -22.67 -19.60 20.76
C LYS A 12 -22.26 -20.27 19.45
N ALA A 13 -23.16 -20.46 18.49
CA ALA A 13 -22.82 -21.01 17.18
C ALA A 13 -21.77 -20.14 16.46
N ARG A 14 -21.97 -18.82 16.46
CA ARG A 14 -21.05 -17.87 15.81
C ARG A 14 -19.71 -17.78 16.53
N ALA A 15 -19.69 -17.81 17.86
CA ALA A 15 -18.47 -17.84 18.64
C ALA A 15 -17.66 -19.11 18.38
N ALA A 16 -18.31 -20.28 18.35
CA ALA A 16 -17.67 -21.55 18.01
C ALA A 16 -17.08 -21.54 16.59
N ALA A 17 -17.81 -21.02 15.61
CA ALA A 17 -17.30 -20.89 14.24
C ALA A 17 -16.09 -19.95 14.13
N ARG A 18 -16.02 -18.90 14.95
CA ARG A 18 -14.89 -17.95 15.01
C ARG A 18 -13.70 -18.48 15.79
N ALA A 19 -13.90 -19.45 16.68
CA ALA A 19 -12.84 -20.05 17.47
C ALA A 19 -11.99 -21.05 16.69
N VAL A 20 -12.34 -21.32 15.41
CA VAL A 20 -11.55 -22.19 14.53
C VAL A 20 -10.16 -21.55 14.30
N PRO A 21 -9.06 -22.29 14.54
CA PRO A 21 -7.72 -21.77 14.29
C PRO A 21 -7.52 -21.36 12.83
N ALA A 22 -6.69 -20.35 12.61
CA ALA A 22 -6.25 -19.99 11.27
C ALA A 22 -5.54 -21.18 10.61
N LEU A 23 -5.73 -21.34 9.31
CA LEU A 23 -4.97 -22.30 8.53
C LEU A 23 -3.50 -21.89 8.47
N PRO A 24 -2.57 -22.84 8.30
CA PRO A 24 -1.16 -22.52 8.08
C PRO A 24 -0.96 -21.59 6.88
N PRO A 25 0.05 -20.70 6.92
CA PRO A 25 0.36 -19.83 5.80
C PRO A 25 0.81 -20.64 4.58
N VAL A 26 0.52 -20.12 3.39
CA VAL A 26 0.96 -20.68 2.12
C VAL A 26 1.62 -19.59 1.28
N ALA A 27 2.78 -19.90 0.69
CA ALA A 27 3.42 -19.02 -0.28
C ALA A 27 2.65 -19.08 -1.60
N ARG A 28 2.40 -17.91 -2.18
CA ARG A 28 1.70 -17.74 -3.46
C ARG A 28 2.39 -16.65 -4.27
N ASP A 29 2.42 -16.82 -5.58
CA ASP A 29 2.75 -15.71 -6.47
C ASP A 29 1.67 -14.63 -6.40
N LEU A 30 2.04 -13.37 -6.62
CA LEU A 30 1.14 -12.23 -6.42
C LEU A 30 -0.15 -12.33 -7.25
N GLY A 31 -0.06 -12.85 -8.48
CA GLY A 31 -1.21 -13.04 -9.36
C GLY A 31 -2.25 -14.04 -8.82
N ASP A 32 -1.82 -15.00 -8.01
CA ASP A 32 -2.66 -16.06 -7.44
C ASP A 32 -3.10 -15.77 -5.99
N ALA A 33 -2.63 -14.66 -5.40
CA ALA A 33 -2.90 -14.32 -4.01
C ALA A 33 -4.30 -13.71 -3.79
N LEU A 34 -5.05 -13.39 -4.86
CA LEU A 34 -6.37 -12.78 -4.74
C LEU A 34 -7.34 -13.69 -3.98
N GLY A 35 -8.00 -13.15 -2.96
CA GLY A 35 -8.91 -13.90 -2.09
C GLY A 35 -8.25 -14.55 -0.87
N HIS A 36 -6.92 -14.46 -0.74
CA HIS A 36 -6.21 -14.82 0.48
C HIS A 36 -6.09 -13.64 1.46
N ALA A 37 -5.75 -13.95 2.72
CA ALA A 37 -5.36 -12.97 3.73
C ALA A 37 -3.84 -13.02 3.92
N LEU A 38 -3.21 -11.87 4.17
CA LEU A 38 -1.78 -11.80 4.50
C LEU A 38 -1.50 -12.53 5.81
N ALA A 39 -0.49 -13.41 5.78
CA ALA A 39 -0.06 -14.15 6.96
C ALA A 39 0.85 -13.33 7.88
N GLU A 40 1.48 -12.28 7.35
CA GLU A 40 2.38 -11.38 8.05
C GLU A 40 2.22 -9.95 7.52
N PRO A 41 2.68 -8.91 8.26
CA PRO A 41 2.62 -7.53 7.79
C PRO A 41 3.38 -7.34 6.47
N LEU A 42 2.77 -6.62 5.52
CA LEU A 42 3.43 -6.20 4.29
C LEU A 42 4.03 -4.81 4.50
N THR A 43 5.36 -4.73 4.54
CA THR A 43 6.09 -3.47 4.70
C THR A 43 6.58 -2.94 3.35
N ALA A 44 6.52 -1.63 3.17
CA ALA A 44 7.12 -0.99 2.00
C ALA A 44 8.64 -1.11 2.08
N LEU A 45 9.27 -1.49 0.96
CA LEU A 45 10.74 -1.58 0.86
C LEU A 45 11.41 -0.25 0.55
N THR A 46 10.65 0.72 0.04
CA THR A 46 11.12 2.04 -0.36
C THR A 46 9.98 3.05 -0.28
N ASP A 47 10.32 4.33 -0.25
CA ASP A 47 9.35 5.42 -0.30
C ASP A 47 8.68 5.48 -1.68
N LEU A 48 7.45 5.99 -1.71
CA LEU A 48 6.73 6.25 -2.94
C LEU A 48 6.11 7.66 -2.89
N PRO A 49 6.58 8.62 -3.72
CA PRO A 49 7.67 8.49 -4.70
C PRO A 49 9.06 8.31 -4.03
N PRO A 50 10.04 7.69 -4.72
CA PRO A 50 11.37 7.46 -4.17
C PRO A 50 12.25 8.73 -4.13
N PHE A 51 11.76 9.86 -4.64
CA PHE A 51 12.42 11.17 -4.63
C PHE A 51 11.36 12.27 -4.76
N ASP A 52 11.76 13.53 -4.53
CA ASP A 52 10.85 14.67 -4.64
C ASP A 52 10.33 14.82 -6.09
N THR A 53 9.01 14.73 -6.25
CA THR A 53 8.32 14.88 -7.55
C THR A 53 7.27 15.97 -7.49
N SER A 54 7.11 16.72 -8.58
CA SER A 54 5.96 17.61 -8.74
C SER A 54 4.73 16.83 -9.21
N ALA A 55 3.58 17.09 -8.61
CA ALA A 55 2.28 16.59 -9.09
C ALA A 55 1.71 17.45 -10.23
N MET A 56 2.33 18.59 -10.52
CA MET A 56 1.84 19.61 -11.44
C MET A 56 2.91 20.02 -12.45
N ASP A 57 2.48 20.38 -13.65
CA ASP A 57 3.33 21.09 -14.60
C ASP A 57 3.58 22.52 -14.10
N GLY A 58 4.84 22.92 -14.03
CA GLY A 58 5.21 24.23 -13.51
C GLY A 58 6.69 24.33 -13.15
N TRP A 59 7.00 25.25 -12.24
CA TRP A 59 8.36 25.55 -11.82
C TRP A 59 8.50 25.40 -10.31
N ALA A 60 9.52 24.66 -9.87
CA ALA A 60 9.92 24.66 -8.47
C ALA A 60 10.58 26.02 -8.13
N VAL A 61 10.18 26.62 -7.01
CA VAL A 61 10.69 27.93 -6.55
C VAL A 61 11.05 27.88 -5.07
N ALA A 62 11.97 28.73 -4.62
CA ALA A 62 12.38 28.84 -3.23
C ALA A 62 12.65 30.30 -2.83
N GLY A 63 12.42 30.64 -1.55
CA GLY A 63 12.67 31.97 -0.99
C GLY A 63 11.62 33.05 -1.34
N PRO A 64 11.77 34.29 -0.85
CA PRO A 64 10.84 35.38 -1.16
C PRO A 64 10.91 35.79 -2.64
N GLY A 65 9.75 36.02 -3.25
CA GLY A 65 9.65 36.49 -4.63
C GLY A 65 9.88 38.01 -4.80
N PRO A 66 9.70 38.53 -6.03
CA PRO A 66 9.23 37.81 -7.23
C PRO A 66 10.35 37.02 -7.92
N TRP A 67 10.06 35.76 -8.29
CA TRP A 67 11.00 34.92 -9.02
C TRP A 67 11.00 35.27 -10.52
N ARG A 68 12.18 35.18 -11.14
CA ARG A 68 12.35 35.28 -12.60
C ARG A 68 13.01 33.98 -13.08
N LEU A 69 12.48 33.42 -14.15
CA LEU A 69 13.00 32.19 -14.74
C LEU A 69 14.15 32.52 -15.68
N ASP A 70 15.25 31.79 -15.57
CA ASP A 70 16.34 31.78 -16.54
C ASP A 70 16.38 30.44 -17.30
N GLY A 71 16.53 30.51 -18.62
CA GLY A 71 16.61 29.31 -19.48
C GLY A 71 15.26 28.65 -19.84
N SER A 72 15.35 27.48 -20.49
CA SER A 72 14.21 26.75 -21.05
C SER A 72 13.50 25.82 -20.05
N GLY A 73 14.02 25.68 -18.83
CA GLY A 73 13.56 24.72 -17.84
C GLY A 73 14.05 23.29 -18.10
N VAL A 74 13.71 22.40 -17.18
CA VAL A 74 14.04 20.97 -17.21
C VAL A 74 12.73 20.19 -17.24
N LEU A 75 12.61 19.24 -18.17
CA LEU A 75 11.44 18.36 -18.24
C LEU A 75 11.41 17.42 -17.03
N ALA A 76 10.21 17.00 -16.62
CA ALA A 76 10.05 16.03 -15.54
C ALA A 76 10.89 14.76 -15.79
N GLY A 77 11.70 14.37 -14.80
CA GLY A 77 12.65 13.26 -14.91
C GLY A 77 13.99 13.60 -15.56
N GLY A 78 14.18 14.82 -16.07
CA GLY A 78 15.47 15.33 -16.52
C GLY A 78 16.39 15.72 -15.36
N GLN A 79 17.70 15.72 -15.61
CA GLN A 79 18.69 16.21 -14.64
C GLN A 79 18.94 17.70 -14.88
N PRO A 80 18.75 18.58 -13.87
CA PRO A 80 19.19 19.97 -13.97
C PRO A 80 20.70 20.07 -13.85
N GLU A 81 21.28 21.10 -14.45
CA GLU A 81 22.63 21.55 -14.10
C GLU A 81 22.66 21.99 -12.62
N PRO A 82 23.79 21.87 -11.92
CA PRO A 82 23.91 22.33 -10.55
C PRO A 82 23.49 23.79 -10.40
N LEU A 83 22.64 24.09 -9.41
CA LEU A 83 22.27 25.45 -9.06
C LEU A 83 23.54 26.22 -8.67
N ARG A 84 23.75 27.39 -9.28
CA ARG A 84 24.88 28.28 -8.96
C ARG A 84 24.62 29.14 -7.74
#